data_AF-A0A3R5Z435-F1
#
_entry.id   AF-A0A3R5Z435-F1
#
_cell.length_a   1.000
_cell.length_b   1.000
_cell.length_c   1.000
_cell.angle_alpha   90.00
_cell.angle_beta   90.00
_cell.angle_gamma   90.00
#
_symmetry.space_group_name_H-M   'P 1'
#
loop_
_entity.id
_entity.type
_entity.pdbx_description
1 polymer ?
#
loop_
_entity_poly.entity_id
_entity_poly.type
_entity_poly.pdbx_seq_one_letter_code
_entity_poly.pdbx_strand_id
1 'polypeptide(L)'
;MKNIQTNGLIEKYLPADYVDSYSREIVCNQKITPEKFRNLAFNQLPKWIDWLMNLRNAIVKPLGLDTKSKFTDMVSDKNEHEEIFGMTDSHLDFHVSMWCGEYKNGKQKLRITTIVKYNNRLGRIYFFFIRPFHKIIIYFLLKRIKNKYERQ
;
A
#
# COMPACT_ATOMS: atom_id res chain seq x y z
N MET A 1 14.19 -10.16 -10.82
CA MET A 1 12.91 -9.45 -11.07
C MET A 1 11.84 -10.09 -10.20
N LYS A 2 11.17 -9.33 -9.31
CA LYS A 2 10.08 -9.86 -8.49
C LYS A 2 8.85 -10.01 -9.40
N ASN A 3 8.32 -11.23 -9.51
CA ASN A 3 7.09 -11.58 -10.23
C ASN A 3 5.94 -10.65 -9.82
N ILE A 4 5.65 -9.64 -10.63
CA ILE A 4 4.38 -8.93 -10.60
C ILE A 4 3.43 -9.86 -11.35
N GLN A 5 2.43 -10.40 -10.65
CA GLN A 5 1.40 -11.22 -11.27
C GLN A 5 0.74 -10.41 -12.40
N THR A 6 0.86 -10.91 -13.62
CA THR A 6 0.66 -10.23 -14.91
C THR A 6 -0.82 -10.10 -15.34
N ASN A 7 -1.75 -9.90 -14.40
CA ASN A 7 -3.18 -9.65 -14.70
C ASN A 7 -3.90 -8.92 -13.53
N GLY A 8 -3.22 -7.97 -12.87
CA GLY A 8 -3.80 -7.20 -11.75
C GLY A 8 -4.41 -5.86 -12.19
N LEU A 9 -5.40 -5.34 -11.46
CA LEU A 9 -5.94 -3.98 -11.64
C LEU A 9 -4.85 -2.91 -11.59
N ILE A 10 -3.78 -3.18 -10.83
CA ILE A 10 -2.64 -2.28 -10.66
C ILE A 10 -1.91 -1.97 -11.98
N GLU A 11 -2.06 -2.79 -13.02
CA GLU A 11 -1.43 -2.57 -14.33
C GLU A 11 -1.97 -1.34 -15.07
N LYS A 12 -3.22 -0.93 -14.78
CA LYS A 12 -3.82 0.29 -15.34
C LYS A 12 -3.02 1.56 -14.98
N TYR A 13 -2.16 1.47 -13.97
CA TYR A 13 -1.37 2.58 -13.42
C TYR A 13 0.10 2.54 -13.87
N LEU A 14 0.44 1.69 -14.85
CA LEU A 14 1.73 1.68 -15.55
C LEU A 14 1.67 2.56 -16.83
N PRO A 15 2.80 3.08 -17.32
CA PRO A 15 4.16 2.97 -16.77
C PRO A 15 4.40 3.86 -15.55
N ALA A 16 5.41 3.51 -14.75
CA ALA A 16 5.77 4.21 -13.51
C ALA A 16 7.28 4.22 -13.27
N ASP A 17 7.76 5.21 -12.52
CA ASP A 17 9.18 5.41 -12.20
C ASP A 17 9.68 4.49 -11.08
N TYR A 18 8.78 4.02 -10.22
CA TYR A 18 9.10 3.10 -9.14
C TYR A 18 7.98 2.08 -8.93
N VAL A 19 8.38 0.82 -8.76
CA VAL A 19 7.48 -0.26 -8.38
C VAL A 19 8.15 -1.11 -7.29
N ASP A 20 7.41 -1.41 -6.22
CA ASP A 20 7.76 -2.50 -5.34
C ASP A 20 6.57 -3.41 -5.03
N SER A 21 6.90 -4.65 -4.68
CA SER A 21 5.91 -5.66 -4.32
C SER A 21 6.47 -6.55 -3.22
N TYR A 22 5.63 -6.75 -2.19
CA TYR A 22 5.94 -7.58 -1.04
C TYR A 22 4.74 -8.45 -0.72
N SER A 23 4.98 -9.72 -0.40
CA SER A 23 3.93 -10.66 -0.06
C SER A 23 4.28 -11.49 1.16
N ARG A 24 3.25 -11.90 1.91
CA ARG A 24 3.36 -12.90 2.97
C ARG A 24 2.21 -13.89 2.86
N GLU A 25 2.53 -15.16 3.06
CA GLU A 25 1.53 -16.17 3.36
C GLU A 25 1.14 -16.05 4.84
N ILE A 26 -0.14 -16.15 5.11
CA ILE A 26 -0.71 -16.19 6.45
C ILE A 26 -1.55 -17.47 6.59
N VAL A 27 -1.62 -17.99 7.80
CA VAL A 27 -2.60 -19.01 8.20
C VAL A 27 -3.81 -18.23 8.71
N CYS A 28 -5.00 -18.53 8.22
CA CYS A 28 -6.23 -17.85 8.63
C CYS A 28 -7.42 -18.82 8.55
N ASN A 29 -8.38 -18.68 9.47
CA ASN A 29 -9.53 -19.60 9.53
C ASN A 29 -10.60 -19.29 8.47
N GLN A 30 -10.52 -18.13 7.82
CA GLN A 30 -11.48 -17.66 6.83
C GLN A 30 -10.78 -16.81 5.76
N LYS A 31 -11.36 -16.77 4.55
CA LYS A 31 -10.91 -15.92 3.45
C LYS A 31 -10.88 -14.46 3.89
N ILE A 32 -9.76 -13.80 3.66
CA ILE A 32 -9.59 -12.35 3.80
C ILE A 32 -9.93 -11.69 2.47
N THR A 33 -10.83 -10.69 2.53
CA THR A 33 -11.16 -9.82 1.40
C THR A 33 -10.16 -8.66 1.29
N PRO A 34 -9.98 -8.06 0.10
CA PRO A 34 -9.12 -6.88 -0.08
C PRO A 34 -9.45 -5.73 0.89
N GLU A 35 -10.74 -5.44 1.08
CA GLU A 35 -11.20 -4.41 2.01
C GLU A 35 -10.80 -4.72 3.47
N LYS A 36 -10.99 -5.97 3.91
CA LYS A 36 -10.55 -6.42 5.24
C LYS A 36 -9.04 -6.34 5.37
N PHE A 37 -8.30 -6.67 4.30
CA PHE A 37 -6.85 -6.55 4.28
C PHE A 37 -6.40 -5.08 4.41
N ARG A 38 -7.02 -4.14 3.70
CA ARG A 38 -6.80 -2.69 3.87
C ARG A 38 -7.09 -2.23 5.29
N ASN A 39 -8.26 -2.56 5.83
CA ASN A 39 -8.63 -2.20 7.20
C ASN A 39 -7.65 -2.78 8.22
N LEU A 40 -7.23 -4.04 8.05
CA LEU A 40 -6.22 -4.67 8.89
C LEU A 40 -4.88 -3.96 8.81
N ALA A 41 -4.46 -3.52 7.62
CA ALA A 41 -3.20 -2.81 7.42
C ALA A 41 -3.22 -1.40 8.05
N PHE A 42 -4.26 -0.61 7.80
CA PHE A 42 -4.24 0.84 8.08
C PHE A 42 -4.99 1.27 9.35
N ASN A 43 -5.84 0.44 9.97
CA ASN A 43 -6.58 0.87 11.19
C ASN A 43 -5.71 0.94 12.46
N GLN A 44 -4.51 0.37 12.44
CA GLN A 44 -3.60 0.33 13.58
C GLN A 44 -2.16 0.53 13.10
N LEU A 45 -1.90 1.71 12.52
CA LEU A 45 -0.54 2.13 12.23
C LEU A 45 0.17 2.48 13.54
N PRO A 46 1.42 2.01 13.75
CA PRO A 46 2.27 2.51 14.83
C PRO A 46 2.39 4.03 14.78
N LYS A 47 2.43 4.69 15.95
CA LYS A 47 2.50 6.16 16.09
C LYS A 47 3.66 6.82 15.33
N TRP A 48 4.77 6.11 15.10
CA TRP A 48 5.89 6.63 14.30
C TRP A 48 5.56 6.73 12.80
N ILE A 49 4.67 5.86 12.30
CA ILE A 49 4.13 5.95 10.94
C ILE A 49 3.21 7.15 10.84
N ASP A 50 2.35 7.38 11.83
CA ASP A 50 1.52 8.59 11.89
C ASP A 50 2.38 9.86 11.91
N TRP A 51 3.50 9.85 12.64
CA TRP A 51 4.46 10.94 12.63
C TRP A 51 5.09 11.17 11.24
N LEU A 52 5.47 10.10 10.53
CA LEU A 52 5.97 10.21 9.15
C LEU A 52 4.92 10.72 8.17
N MET A 53 3.65 10.32 8.34
CA MET A 53 2.54 10.84 7.55
C MET A 53 2.31 12.33 7.84
N ASN A 54 2.45 12.76 9.09
CA ASN A 54 2.42 14.18 9.44
C ASN A 54 3.61 14.96 8.89
N LEU A 55 4.81 14.37 8.88
CA LEU A 55 5.99 14.96 8.25
C LEU A 55 5.79 15.12 6.73
N ARG A 56 5.27 14.08 6.05
CA ARG A 56 4.82 14.19 4.65
C ARG A 56 3.90 15.40 4.51
N ASN A 57 2.85 15.46 5.31
CA ASN A 57 1.83 16.51 5.23
C ASN A 57 2.43 17.91 5.40
N ALA A 58 3.41 18.08 6.29
CA ALA A 58 4.10 19.35 6.50
C ALA A 58 4.96 19.76 5.31
N ILE A 59 5.69 18.82 4.70
CA ILE A 59 6.54 19.06 3.52
C ILE A 59 5.68 19.47 2.31
N VAL A 60 4.51 18.86 2.16
CA VAL A 60 3.63 19.09 1.00
C VAL A 60 2.56 20.16 1.26
N LYS A 61 2.46 20.70 2.48
CA LYS A 61 1.49 21.77 2.84
C LYS A 61 1.56 23.01 1.93
N PRO A 62 2.75 23.49 1.50
CA PRO A 62 2.83 24.60 0.53
C PRO A 62 2.28 24.26 -0.86
N LEU A 63 2.03 22.97 -1.16
CA LEU A 63 1.48 22.49 -2.42
C LEU A 63 -0.06 22.37 -2.39
N GLY A 64 -0.72 22.77 -1.29
CA GLY A 64 -2.19 22.95 -1.25
C GLY A 64 -3.01 21.66 -1.11
N LEU A 65 -2.49 20.62 -0.45
CA LEU A 65 -3.05 19.27 -0.50
C LEU A 65 -4.06 18.95 0.60
N ASP A 66 -5.03 18.10 0.25
CA ASP A 66 -6.00 17.57 1.21
C ASP A 66 -5.38 16.45 2.05
N THR A 67 -4.96 16.81 3.25
CA THR A 67 -4.30 15.92 4.21
C THR A 67 -5.28 15.24 5.17
N LYS A 68 -6.60 15.42 5.00
CA LYS A 68 -7.64 14.90 5.91
C LYS A 68 -8.35 13.65 5.38
N SER A 69 -8.19 13.33 4.09
CA SER A 69 -8.80 12.15 3.48
C SER A 69 -8.28 10.87 4.12
N LYS A 70 -9.20 10.00 4.55
CA LYS A 70 -8.84 8.68 5.07
C LYS A 70 -8.45 7.80 3.88
N PHE A 71 -7.59 6.80 4.10
CA PHE A 71 -7.26 5.81 3.06
C PHE A 71 -8.50 5.13 2.45
N THR A 72 -9.63 5.09 3.17
CA THR A 72 -10.93 4.64 2.67
C THR A 72 -11.47 5.48 1.52
N ASP A 73 -11.15 6.77 1.50
CA ASP A 73 -11.69 7.74 0.56
C ASP A 73 -10.85 7.81 -0.72
N MET A 74 -9.73 7.07 -0.75
CA MET A 74 -8.76 7.01 -1.85
C MET A 74 -8.92 5.76 -2.72
N VAL A 75 -9.96 4.95 -2.51
CA VAL A 75 -10.19 3.73 -3.30
C VAL A 75 -10.48 4.12 -4.75
N SER A 76 -9.60 3.69 -5.65
CA SER A 76 -9.64 4.03 -7.08
C SER A 76 -10.24 2.92 -7.94
N ASP A 77 -10.02 1.65 -7.56
CA ASP A 77 -10.55 0.48 -8.28
C ASP A 77 -10.65 -0.72 -7.32
N LYS A 78 -11.57 -1.66 -7.57
CA LYS A 78 -11.73 -2.86 -6.76
C LYS A 78 -12.31 -4.03 -7.54
N ASN A 79 -11.86 -5.24 -7.20
CA ASN A 79 -12.48 -6.50 -7.60
C ASN A 79 -12.43 -7.51 -6.43
N GLU A 80 -12.76 -8.77 -6.68
CA GLU A 80 -12.82 -9.82 -5.64
C GLU A 80 -11.46 -10.13 -4.98
N HIS A 81 -10.36 -9.87 -5.67
CA HIS A 81 -9.00 -10.26 -5.27
C HIS A 81 -8.09 -9.07 -4.99
N GLU A 82 -8.48 -7.87 -5.38
CA GLU A 82 -7.61 -6.70 -5.37
C GLU A 82 -8.41 -5.43 -5.12
N GLU A 83 -7.88 -4.58 -4.25
CA GLU A 83 -8.37 -3.22 -4.05
C GLU A 83 -7.20 -2.26 -4.29
N ILE A 84 -7.42 -1.29 -5.17
CA ILE A 84 -6.46 -0.24 -5.47
C ILE A 84 -6.88 1.02 -4.74
N PHE A 85 -5.95 1.63 -4.03
CA PHE A 85 -6.12 2.99 -3.53
C PHE A 85 -4.91 3.83 -3.90
N GLY A 86 -5.14 5.11 -4.12
CA GLY A 86 -4.10 5.99 -4.61
C GLY A 86 -4.52 7.44 -4.62
N MET A 87 -3.55 8.28 -4.91
CA MET A 87 -3.75 9.72 -5.03
C MET A 87 -2.81 10.25 -6.12
N THR A 88 -3.35 11.11 -6.96
CA THR A 88 -2.60 11.95 -7.90
C THR A 88 -2.27 13.26 -7.20
N ASP A 89 -1.02 13.69 -7.27
CA ASP A 89 -0.53 14.89 -6.61
C ASP A 89 0.42 15.66 -7.55
N SER A 90 0.58 16.95 -7.32
CA SER A 90 1.52 17.81 -8.04
C SER A 90 2.94 17.26 -8.19
N HIS A 91 3.44 16.50 -7.20
CA HIS A 91 4.82 16.02 -7.16
C HIS A 91 4.97 14.56 -7.57
N LEU A 92 3.99 13.70 -7.25
CA LEU A 92 3.97 12.31 -7.68
C LEU A 92 2.55 11.74 -7.66
N ASP A 93 2.35 10.70 -8.45
CA ASP A 93 1.17 9.85 -8.37
C ASP A 93 1.56 8.57 -7.65
N PHE A 94 0.73 8.14 -6.71
CA PHE A 94 0.96 6.94 -5.92
C PHE A 94 -0.27 6.05 -5.94
N HIS A 95 -0.06 4.76 -6.26
CA HIS A 95 -1.10 3.75 -6.25
C HIS A 95 -0.61 2.51 -5.48
N VAL A 96 -1.50 1.93 -4.68
CA VAL A 96 -1.23 0.74 -3.88
C VAL A 96 -2.31 -0.29 -4.13
N SER A 97 -1.86 -1.50 -4.42
CA SER A 97 -2.69 -2.68 -4.54
C SER A 97 -2.65 -3.50 -3.26
N MET A 98 -3.83 -3.80 -2.74
CA MET A 98 -4.08 -4.78 -1.68
C MET A 98 -4.60 -6.06 -2.31
N TRP A 99 -3.67 -6.92 -2.72
CA TRP A 99 -4.00 -8.16 -3.41
C TRP A 99 -4.11 -9.34 -2.43
N CYS A 100 -5.19 -10.10 -2.56
CA CYS A 100 -5.53 -11.27 -1.78
C CYS A 100 -5.63 -12.50 -2.70
N GLY A 101 -4.69 -13.43 -2.54
CA GLY A 101 -4.69 -14.69 -3.27
C GLY A 101 -5.82 -15.62 -2.86
N GLU A 102 -5.89 -16.76 -3.52
CA GLU A 102 -6.85 -17.81 -3.19
C GLU A 102 -6.64 -18.32 -1.76
N TYR A 103 -7.77 -18.60 -1.09
CA TYR A 103 -7.79 -19.23 0.22
C TYR A 103 -7.85 -20.74 0.06
N LYS A 104 -6.79 -21.44 0.47
CA LYS A 104 -6.67 -22.92 0.35
C LYS A 104 -6.01 -23.48 1.60
N ASN A 105 -6.55 -24.57 2.14
CA ASN A 105 -6.01 -25.30 3.29
C ASN A 105 -5.68 -24.41 4.51
N GLY A 106 -6.58 -23.48 4.86
CA GLY A 106 -6.37 -22.58 5.99
C GLY A 106 -5.29 -21.52 5.76
N LYS A 107 -4.85 -21.32 4.51
CA LYS A 107 -3.78 -20.39 4.16
C LYS A 107 -4.21 -19.44 3.05
N GLN A 108 -3.66 -18.24 3.09
CA GLN A 108 -3.86 -17.23 2.06
C GLN A 108 -2.60 -16.38 1.87
N LYS A 109 -2.28 -16.05 0.62
CA LYS A 109 -1.17 -15.13 0.30
C LYS A 109 -1.71 -13.71 0.18
N LEU A 110 -1.18 -12.80 0.99
CA LEU A 110 -1.46 -11.37 0.91
C LEU A 110 -0.28 -10.65 0.27
N ARG A 111 -0.55 -9.69 -0.61
CA ARG A 111 0.48 -8.93 -1.33
C ARG A 111 0.12 -7.45 -1.35
N ILE A 112 1.11 -6.62 -1.05
CA ILE A 112 1.04 -5.17 -1.21
C ILE A 112 1.97 -4.81 -2.35
N THR A 113 1.45 -4.11 -3.36
CA THR A 113 2.24 -3.58 -4.48
C THR A 113 2.09 -2.08 -4.50
N THR A 114 3.18 -1.35 -4.59
CA THR A 114 3.19 0.11 -4.65
C THR A 114 3.81 0.56 -5.96
N ILE A 115 3.10 1.45 -6.65
CA ILE A 115 3.50 2.09 -7.89
C ILE A 115 3.60 3.59 -7.66
N VAL A 116 4.70 4.19 -8.11
CA VAL A 116 4.92 5.64 -8.04
C VAL A 116 5.39 6.18 -9.37
N LYS A 117 4.73 7.23 -9.83
CA LYS A 117 5.12 8.03 -11.00
C LYS A 117 5.49 9.42 -10.53
N TYR A 118 6.65 9.92 -10.93
CA TYR A 118 7.10 11.25 -10.55
C TYR A 118 6.59 12.29 -11.56
N ASN A 119 5.97 13.35 -11.06
CA ASN A 119 5.47 14.43 -11.92
C ASN A 119 6.53 15.51 -12.13
N ASN A 120 7.52 15.62 -11.23
CA ASN A 120 8.61 16.59 -11.33
C ASN A 120 9.87 16.16 -10.52
N ARG A 121 10.92 16.99 -10.58
CA ARG A 121 12.19 16.76 -9.85
C ARG A 121 11.99 16.72 -8.33
N LEU A 122 11.07 17.52 -7.79
CA LEU A 122 10.76 17.51 -6.35
C LEU A 122 10.18 16.18 -5.93
N GLY A 123 9.27 15.60 -6.71
CA GLY A 123 8.72 14.26 -6.48
C GLY A 123 9.78 13.18 -6.42
N ARG A 124 10.76 13.22 -7.33
CA ARG A 124 11.89 12.28 -7.34
C ARG A 124 12.75 12.42 -6.08
N ILE A 125 13.10 13.64 -5.69
CA ILE A 125 13.91 13.90 -4.49
C ILE A 125 13.14 13.49 -3.23
N TYR A 126 11.87 13.87 -3.13
CA TYR A 126 10.98 13.51 -2.03
C TYR A 126 10.90 11.98 -1.88
N PHE A 127 10.61 11.26 -2.97
CA PHE A 127 10.47 9.81 -2.91
C PHE A 127 11.77 9.11 -2.56
N PHE A 128 12.93 9.65 -2.97
CA PHE A 128 14.23 9.12 -2.57
C PHE A 128 14.37 9.02 -1.03
N PHE A 129 13.95 10.06 -0.30
CA PHE A 129 13.99 10.06 1.16
C PHE A 129 12.91 9.19 1.80
N ILE A 130 11.71 9.11 1.23
CA ILE A 130 10.59 8.34 1.79
C ILE A 130 10.70 6.84 1.51
N ARG A 131 11.30 6.45 0.38
CA ARG A 131 11.46 5.06 -0.06
C ARG A 131 11.99 4.09 1.01
N PRO A 132 13.07 4.38 1.78
CA PRO A 132 13.52 3.48 2.85
C PRO A 132 12.43 3.26 3.90
N PHE A 133 11.75 4.32 4.33
CA PHE A 133 10.66 4.23 5.30
C PHE A 133 9.45 3.47 4.75
N HIS A 134 9.09 3.69 3.48
CA HIS A 134 8.02 2.94 2.80
C HIS A 134 8.26 1.42 2.88
N LYS A 135 9.48 0.97 2.54
CA LYS A 135 9.82 -0.46 2.62
C LYS A 135 9.68 -1.01 4.05
N ILE A 136 10.12 -0.24 5.04
CA ILE A 136 10.02 -0.60 6.45
C ILE A 136 8.53 -0.73 6.85
N ILE A 137 7.70 0.24 6.48
CA ILE A 137 6.25 0.25 6.75
C ILE A 137 5.58 -1.00 6.17
N ILE A 138 5.77 -1.29 4.88
CA ILE A 138 5.15 -2.46 4.23
C ILE A 138 5.58 -3.77 4.90
N TYR A 139 6.86 -3.89 5.27
CA TYR A 139 7.34 -5.06 6.01
C TYR A 139 6.64 -5.20 7.37
N PHE A 140 6.53 -4.11 8.14
CA PHE A 140 5.86 -4.12 9.43
C PHE A 140 4.37 -4.48 9.31
N LEU A 141 3.67 -3.94 8.32
CA LEU A 141 2.26 -4.23 8.07
C LEU A 141 2.02 -5.73 7.83
N LEU A 142 2.75 -6.32 6.88
CA LEU A 142 2.61 -7.73 6.56
C LEU A 142 3.01 -8.64 7.73
N LYS A 143 4.08 -8.27 8.47
CA LYS A 143 4.52 -9.01 9.66
C LYS A 143 3.47 -8.94 10.78
N ARG A 144 2.89 -7.77 11.03
CA ARG A 144 1.87 -7.59 12.07
C ARG A 144 0.60 -8.38 11.75
N ILE A 145 0.14 -8.34 10.50
CA ILE A 145 -1.03 -9.10 10.06
C ILE A 145 -0.79 -10.60 10.23
N LYS A 146 0.36 -11.10 9.77
CA LYS A 146 0.75 -12.51 9.97
C LYS A 146 0.69 -12.90 11.46
N ASN A 147 1.37 -12.15 12.32
CA ASN A 147 1.42 -12.43 13.76
C ASN A 147 0.02 -12.37 14.43
N LYS A 148 -0.89 -11.52 13.94
CA LYS A 148 -2.25 -11.42 14.47
C LYS A 148 -3.04 -12.70 14.23
N TYR A 149 -2.83 -13.37 13.11
CA TYR A 149 -3.52 -14.60 12.76
C TYR A 149 -2.84 -15.86 13.29
N GLU A 150 -1.52 -15.86 13.50
CA GLU A 150 -0.83 -16.98 14.17
C GLU A 150 -1.14 -17.08 15.67
N ARG A 151 -1.75 -16.04 16.27
CA ARG A 151 -2.13 -15.99 17.69
C ARG A 151 -3.61 -16.33 17.93
N GLN A 152 -4.37 -16.66 16.89
CA GLN A 152 -5.78 -17.08 16.96
C GLN A 152 -5.88 -18.59 16.82
#